data_AF-A0A2J8AJY1-F1
#
_entry.id   AF-A0A2J8AJY1-F1
#
_cell.length_a   1.000
_cell.length_b   1.000
_cell.length_c   1.000
_cell.angle_alpha   90.00
_cell.angle_beta   90.00
_cell.angle_gamma   90.00
#
_symmetry.space_group_name_H-M   'P 1'
#
loop_
_entity.id
_entity.type
_entity.pdbx_description
1 polymer ?
#
loop_
_entity_poly.entity_id
_entity_poly.type
_entity_poly.pdbx_seq_one_letter_code
_entity_poly.pdbx_strand_id
1 'polypeptide(L)' 'MGGKDEPTSGLDAANSGSLIHLLHDLADESGMNIIAVLHQPRFASFEQLTSLLLLGPAGNVLFQGRPEICVLYFRTLGFE' A
#
# COMPACT_ATOMS: atom_id res chain seq x y z
N MET A 1 -13.48 9.06 -20.92
CA MET A 1 -12.51 7.95 -20.86
C MET A 1 -11.77 8.06 -19.56
N GLY A 2 -12.08 7.19 -18.60
CA GLY A 2 -11.46 7.18 -17.27
C GLY A 2 -11.70 5.81 -16.69
N GLY A 3 -10.86 4.86 -17.10
CA GLY A 3 -10.90 3.49 -16.58
C GLY A 3 -10.57 3.51 -15.10
N LYS A 4 -11.41 2.88 -14.29
CA LYS A 4 -11.07 2.54 -12.91
C LYS A 4 -10.04 1.42 -12.97
N ASP A 5 -8.77 1.77 -12.85
CA ASP A 5 -7.62 0.84 -12.86
C ASP A 5 -7.32 0.22 -11.49
N GLU A 6 -8.23 0.32 -10.49
CA GLU A 6 -7.96 -0.28 -9.18
C GLU A 6 -9.12 -1.03 -8.50
N PRO A 7 -8.80 -2.19 -7.86
CA PRO A 7 -9.77 -3.10 -7.27
C PRO A 7 -10.45 -2.56 -6.00
N THR A 8 -9.98 -1.44 -5.44
CA THR A 8 -10.47 -0.87 -4.18
C THR A 8 -11.46 0.27 -4.36
N SER A 9 -11.63 0.82 -5.57
CA SER A 9 -12.42 2.04 -5.83
C SER A 9 -13.95 1.88 -5.65
N GLY A 10 -14.43 0.68 -5.30
CA GLY A 10 -15.83 0.36 -5.02
C GLY A 10 -16.06 -0.37 -3.70
N LEU A 11 -15.02 -0.56 -2.90
CA LEU A 11 -15.12 -1.23 -1.60
C LEU A 11 -15.16 -0.16 -0.51
N ASP A 12 -16.25 -0.13 0.26
CA ASP A 12 -16.40 0.73 1.43
C ASP A 12 -15.22 0.52 2.39
N ALA A 13 -14.90 1.55 3.18
CA ALA A 13 -13.88 1.61 4.22
C ALA A 13 -13.46 0.30 4.90
N ALA A 14 -14.46 -0.48 5.30
CA ALA A 14 -14.29 -1.72 6.05
C ALA A 14 -13.79 -2.87 5.17
N ASN A 15 -14.15 -2.84 3.89
CA ASN A 15 -13.82 -3.89 2.93
C ASN A 15 -12.37 -3.81 2.43
N SER A 16 -11.75 -2.63 2.41
CA SER A 16 -10.35 -2.51 1.98
C SER A 16 -9.37 -3.13 2.99
N GLY A 17 -9.66 -3.04 4.29
CA GLY A 17 -8.88 -3.72 5.33
C GLY A 17 -8.96 -5.25 5.19
N SER A 18 -10.18 -5.78 5.08
CA SER A 18 -10.40 -7.21 4.89
C SER A 18 -9.78 -7.76 3.60
N LEU A 19 -9.74 -6.95 2.52
CA LEU A 19 -9.08 -7.33 1.28
C LEU A 19 -7.56 -7.47 1.46
N ILE A 20 -6.91 -6.50 2.11
CA ILE A 20 -5.47 -6.57 2.37
C ILE A 20 -5.13 -7.75 3.27
N HIS A 21 -5.95 -8.00 4.30
CA HIS A 21 -5.78 -9.16 5.16
C HIS A 21 -5.90 -10.48 4.38
N LEU A 22 -6.93 -10.62 3.54
CA LEU A 22 -7.09 -11.80 2.67
C LEU A 22 -5.90 -12.00 1.73
N LEU A 23 -5.35 -10.92 1.16
CA LEU A 23 -4.17 -11.00 0.31
C LEU A 23 -2.93 -11.42 1.12
N HIS A 24 -2.80 -10.95 2.36
CA HIS A 24 -1.73 -11.37 3.26
C HIS A 24 -1.81 -12.86 3.56
N ASP A 25 -2.98 -13.35 3.98
CA ASP A 25 -3.21 -14.77 4.28
C ASP A 25 -2.93 -15.64 3.05
N LEU A 26 -3.38 -15.20 1.86
CA LEU A 26 -3.10 -15.91 0.61
C LEU A 26 -1.60 -15.97 0.31
N ALA A 27 -0.86 -14.88 0.50
CA ALA A 27 0.58 -14.84 0.28
C ALA A 27 1.30 -15.82 1.22
N ASP A 28 0.92 -15.84 2.49
CA ASP A 28 1.50 -16.72 3.51
C ASP A 28 1.19 -18.20 3.26
N GLU A 29 -0.06 -18.54 2.95
CA GLU A 29 -0.50 -19.92 2.73
C GLU A 29 0.05 -20.52 1.43
N SER A 30 0.13 -19.71 0.37
CA SER A 30 0.57 -20.18 -0.96
C SER A 30 2.07 -19.99 -1.23
N GLY A 31 2.78 -19.25 -0.36
CA GLY A 31 4.17 -18.85 -0.59
C GLY A 31 4.36 -17.91 -1.79
N MET A 32 3.29 -17.23 -2.23
CA MET A 32 3.32 -16.32 -3.36
C MET A 32 3.74 -14.91 -2.95
N ASN A 33 4.50 -14.25 -3.82
CA ASN A 33 4.72 -12.81 -3.71
C ASN A 33 3.54 -12.06 -4.36
N ILE A 34 2.84 -11.24 -3.58
CA ILE A 34 1.73 -10.42 -4.05
C ILE A 34 2.16 -8.96 -4.10
N ILE A 35 2.02 -8.36 -5.29
CA ILE A 35 2.30 -6.94 -5.52
C ILE A 35 0.98 -6.27 -5.91
N ALA A 36 0.61 -5.22 -5.19
CA ALA A 36 -0.60 -4.45 -5.43
C ALA A 36 -0.29 -2.95 -5.48
N VAL A 37 -1.05 -2.23 -6.31
CA VAL A 37 -1.04 -0.75 -6.34
C VAL A 37 -2.27 -0.26 -5.56
N LEU A 38 -2.06 0.72 -4.68
CA LEU A 38 -3.09 1.32 -3.85
C LEU A 38 -3.12 2.83 -4.12
N HIS A 39 -4.18 3.34 -4.76
CA HIS A 39 -4.29 4.75 -5.11
C HIS A 39 -4.53 5.64 -3.89
N GLN A 40 -5.18 5.14 -2.83
CA GLN A 40 -5.45 5.88 -1.60
C GLN A 40 -5.57 4.93 -0.40
N PRO A 41 -4.46 4.36 0.11
CA PRO A 41 -4.53 3.46 1.26
C PRO A 41 -5.01 4.23 2.49
N ARG A 42 -5.95 3.64 3.23
CA ARG A 42 -6.24 4.08 4.59
C ARG A 42 -5.10 3.64 5.51
N PHE A 43 -4.95 4.30 6.65
CA PHE A 43 -3.94 3.96 7.65
C PHE A 43 -3.94 2.47 8.02
N ALA A 44 -5.12 1.89 8.26
CA ALA A 44 -5.26 0.47 8.58
C ALA A 44 -4.75 -0.47 7.47
N SER A 45 -4.90 -0.11 6.20
CA SER A 45 -4.36 -0.88 5.07
C SER A 45 -2.85 -0.66 4.92
N PHE A 46 -2.38 0.57 5.18
CA PHE A 46 -0.97 0.94 5.10
C PHE A 46 -0.12 0.20 6.15
N GLU A 47 -0.61 0.07 7.38
CA GLU A 47 0.09 -0.64 8.46
C GLU A 47 0.21 -2.16 8.24
N GLN A 48 -0.67 -2.73 7.40
CA GLN A 48 -0.65 -4.16 7.07
C GLN A 48 0.34 -4.51 5.95
N LEU A 49 0.96 -3.52 5.30
CA LEU A 49 1.92 -3.77 4.23
C LEU A 49 3.24 -4.29 4.80
N THR A 50 3.79 -5.32 4.18
CA THR A 50 5.11 -5.86 4.54
C THR A 50 6.26 -5.11 3.85
N SER A 51 5.98 -4.54 2.68
CA SER A 51 6.93 -3.76 1.87
C SER A 51 6.19 -2.64 1.13
N LEU A 52 6.81 -1.48 1.03
CA LEU A 52 6.30 -0.27 0.38
C LEU A 52 7.28 0.21 -0.68
N LEU A 53 6.76 0.45 -1.89
CA LEU A 53 7.43 1.23 -2.94
C LEU A 53 6.59 2.48 -3.19
N LEU A 54 7.10 3.64 -2.76
CA LEU A 54 6.44 4.93 -2.98
C LEU A 54 7.05 5.62 -4.19
N LEU A 55 6.22 5.84 -5.21
CA LEU A 55 6.62 6.51 -6.45
C LEU A 55 6.10 7.96 -6.45
N GLY A 56 6.97 8.87 -6.86
CA GLY A 56 6.68 10.27 -7.09
C GLY A 56 6.42 10.57 -8.57
N PRO A 57 6.29 11.87 -8.91
CA PRO A 57 6.13 12.31 -10.28
C PRO A 57 7.21 11.75 -11.21
N ALA A 58 6.81 11.42 -12.44
CA ALA A 58 7.67 10.80 -13.46
C ALA A 58 8.27 9.43 -13.07
N GLY A 59 7.70 8.73 -12.08
CA GLY A 59 8.14 7.39 -11.69
C GLY A 59 9.38 7.36 -10.80
N ASN A 60 9.78 8.50 -10.23
CA ASN A 60 10.90 8.56 -9.31
C ASN A 60 10.59 7.80 -8.01
N VAL A 61 11.50 6.94 -7.55
CA VAL A 61 11.35 6.27 -6.26
C VAL A 61 11.60 7.28 -5.16
N LEU A 62 10.57 7.59 -4.37
CA LEU A 62 10.67 8.46 -3.21
C LEU A 62 11.05 7.69 -1.94
N PHE A 63 10.59 6.44 -1.84
CA PHE A 63 10.91 5.54 -0.73
C PHE A 63 10.74 4.08 -1.15
N GLN A 64 11.61 3.21 -0.63
CA GLN A 64 11.46 1.76 -0.73
C GLN A 64 11.87 1.13 0.60
N GLY A 65 10.99 0.33 1.21
CA GLY A 65 11.26 -0.33 2.48
C GLY A 65 9.99 -0.66 3.24
N ARG A 66 10.12 -0.91 4.55
CA ARG A 66 8.94 -1.19 5.38
C ARG A 66 8.14 0.09 5.68
N PRO A 67 6.81 0.02 5.80
CA PRO A 67 5.96 1.20 6.05
C PRO A 67 6.34 1.97 7.32
N GLU A 68 6.79 1.29 8.39
CA GLU A 68 7.13 1.95 9.65
C GLU A 68 8.37 2.85 9.50
N ILE A 69 9.29 2.47 8.61
CA ILE A 69 10.48 3.25 8.29
C ILE A 69 10.14 4.43 7.38
N CYS A 70 9.11 4.30 6.52
CA CYS A 70 8.65 5.38 5.64
C CYS A 70 8.25 6.62 6.45
N VAL A 71 7.47 6.43 7.52
CA VAL A 71 7.01 7.53 8.38
C VAL A 71 8.21 8.25 9.02
N LEU A 72 9.18 7.49 9.53
CA LEU A 72 10.40 8.06 10.11
C LEU A 72 11.25 8.80 9.06
N TYR A 73 11.39 8.22 7.86
CA TYR A 73 12.14 8.82 6.77
C TYR A 73 11.58 10.20 6.39
N PHE A 74 10.26 10.32 6.15
CA PHE A 74 9.67 11.61 5.80
C PHE A 74 9.69 12.62 6.94
N ARG A 75 9.63 12.19 8.21
CA ARG A 75 9.87 13.07 9.36
C ARG A 75 11.27 13.68 9.36
N THR A 76 12.30 12.92 8.97
CA THR A 76 13.67 13.48 8.85
C THR A 76 13.80 14.53 7.75
N LEU A 77 12.87 14.55 6.79
CA LEU A 77 12.80 15.54 5.71
C LEU A 77 11.91 16.74 6.05
N GLY A 78 11.31 16.78 7.26
CA GLY A 78 10.48 17.89 7.73
C GLY A 78 8.98 17.77 7.43
N PHE A 79 8.49 16.57 7.11
CA PHE A 79 7.05 16.29 6.96
C PHE A 79 6.48 15.74 8.29
N GLU A 80 5.31 16.23 8.71
CA GLU A 80 4.59 15.77 9.93
C GLU A 80 3.49 14.76 9.64
#